data_AF-A0A348PME2-F1
#
_entry.id   AF-A0A348PME2-F1
#
_cell.length_a   1.000
_cell.length_b   1.000
_cell.length_c   1.000
_cell.angle_alpha   90.00
_cell.angle_beta   90.00
_cell.angle_gamma   90.00
#
_symmetry.space_group_name_H-M   'P 1'
#
loop_
_entity.id
_entity.type
_entity.pdbx_description
1 polymer ?
#
loop_
_entity_poly.entity_id
_entity_poly.type
_entity_poly.pdbx_seq_one_letter_code
_entity_poly.pdbx_strand_id
1 'polypeptide(L)'
;MTETKYILKETDEETLSSAEIISSLKKHAKTIILFSVIIGILSGAFTFFQKDYYTSNAVGTSELFQDSEIRPVMDIISSIIHNRSAKSISQILDISEETSQAIKDMSVSDLQSGENQQYIFDIKITTTDSSKIDEIFERILYGIESNSYLANKFTEKVNDIDTLILKTEQQISDLNKLKTQTLKLSSEQNNGVVIFPTNIYSEIVELEERLLKLKNQANDISIVEYIQRPPKPEKAAGPNRMMTTLLAFFSSIAIGIFIVIARLVF
;
A
#
# COMPACT_ATOMS: atom_id res chain seq x y z
N MET A 1 22.56 -30.53 74.43
CA MET A 1 22.77 -31.13 73.10
C MET A 1 21.45 -31.75 72.67
N THR A 2 20.72 -31.03 71.85
CA THR A 2 19.43 -31.44 71.31
C THR A 2 19.67 -31.70 69.83
N GLU A 3 19.75 -32.97 69.45
CA GLU A 3 19.81 -33.37 68.04
C GLU A 3 18.42 -33.12 67.43
N THR A 4 18.32 -32.06 66.64
CA THR A 4 17.18 -31.83 65.76
C THR A 4 17.22 -32.86 64.64
N LYS A 5 16.40 -33.91 64.82
CA LYS A 5 16.13 -34.92 63.81
C LYS A 5 15.20 -34.30 62.76
N TYR A 6 15.74 -33.87 61.63
CA TYR A 6 14.95 -33.45 60.48
C TYR A 6 14.29 -34.69 59.89
N ILE A 7 12.99 -34.86 60.15
CA ILE A 7 12.16 -35.79 59.38
C ILE A 7 11.88 -35.07 58.06
N LEU A 8 12.67 -35.38 57.03
CA LEU A 8 12.26 -35.12 55.65
C LEU A 8 11.01 -35.95 55.44
N LYS A 9 9.86 -35.28 55.42
CA LYS A 9 8.62 -35.86 54.92
C LYS A 9 8.88 -36.07 53.43
N GLU A 10 9.25 -37.30 53.04
CA GLU A 10 9.13 -37.75 51.65
C GLU A 10 7.72 -37.36 51.23
N THR A 11 7.66 -36.30 50.44
CA THR A 11 6.47 -36.01 49.67
C THR A 11 6.56 -37.09 48.62
N ASP A 12 5.72 -38.11 48.71
CA ASP A 12 5.48 -39.02 47.61
C ASP A 12 5.19 -38.12 46.41
N GLU A 13 6.21 -37.84 45.59
CA GLU A 13 6.01 -37.39 44.24
C GLU A 13 5.28 -38.56 43.59
N GLU A 14 3.94 -38.51 43.60
CA GLU A 14 3.09 -39.37 42.78
C GLU A 14 3.57 -39.15 41.34
N THR A 15 4.55 -39.95 40.95
CA THR A 15 5.09 -39.96 39.61
C THR A 15 4.00 -40.56 38.75
N LEU A 16 3.14 -39.68 38.23
CA LEU A 16 2.09 -40.02 37.28
C LEU A 16 2.67 -40.98 36.24
N SER A 17 2.24 -42.24 36.28
CA SER A 17 2.83 -43.23 35.38
C SER A 17 2.36 -42.94 33.96
N SER A 18 3.28 -42.95 32.99
CA SER A 18 2.93 -42.76 31.57
C SER A 18 1.84 -43.73 31.10
N ALA A 19 1.77 -44.93 31.71
CA ALA A 19 0.71 -45.90 31.46
C ALA A 19 -0.67 -45.45 31.96
N GLU A 20 -0.74 -44.75 33.09
CA GLU A 20 -1.99 -44.22 33.66
C GLU A 20 -2.55 -43.10 32.80
N ILE A 21 -1.69 -42.19 32.34
CA ILE A 21 -2.05 -41.13 31.38
C ILE A 21 -2.65 -41.74 30.11
N ILE A 22 -1.97 -42.73 29.52
CA ILE A 22 -2.44 -43.40 28.29
C ILE A 22 -3.77 -44.12 28.54
N SER A 23 -3.93 -44.78 29.68
CA SER A 23 -5.18 -45.49 30.02
C SER A 23 -6.35 -44.53 30.21
N SER A 24 -6.13 -43.39 30.87
CA SER A 24 -7.14 -42.35 31.09
C SER A 24 -7.54 -41.69 29.78
N LEU A 25 -6.56 -41.39 28.91
CA LEU A 25 -6.80 -40.87 27.56
C LEU A 25 -7.62 -41.87 26.71
N LYS A 26 -7.27 -43.16 26.72
CA LYS A 26 -8.06 -44.20 26.02
C LYS A 26 -9.50 -44.27 26.53
N LYS A 27 -9.69 -44.17 27.85
CA LYS A 27 -11.02 -44.17 28.48
C LYS A 27 -11.87 -42.98 28.03
N HIS A 28 -11.26 -41.80 27.88
CA HIS A 28 -11.95 -40.55 27.53
C HIS A 28 -11.84 -40.18 26.04
N ALA A 29 -11.21 -41.03 25.22
CA ALA A 29 -10.95 -40.75 23.80
C ALA A 29 -12.24 -40.45 23.03
N LYS A 30 -13.33 -41.17 23.30
CA LYS A 30 -14.63 -40.92 22.67
C LYS A 30 -15.17 -39.52 22.97
N THR A 31 -15.04 -39.07 24.21
CA THR A 31 -15.48 -37.75 24.65
C THR A 31 -14.62 -36.64 24.03
N ILE A 32 -13.30 -36.83 23.99
CA ILE A 32 -12.37 -35.90 23.34
C ILE A 32 -12.71 -35.79 21.85
N ILE A 33 -12.85 -36.91 21.14
CA ILE A 33 -13.18 -36.92 19.71
C ILE A 33 -14.54 -36.26 19.46
N LEU A 34 -15.58 -36.59 20.24
CA LEU A 34 -16.90 -36.00 20.08
C LEU A 34 -16.88 -34.49 20.29
N PHE A 35 -16.18 -34.01 21.32
CA PHE A 35 -15.99 -32.60 21.59
C PHE A 35 -15.28 -31.89 20.43
N SER A 36 -14.21 -32.50 19.90
CA SER A 36 -13.47 -31.94 18.76
C SER A 36 -14.28 -31.89 17.48
N VAL A 37 -15.11 -32.90 17.22
CA VAL A 37 -16.05 -32.89 16.08
C VAL A 37 -17.05 -31.75 16.22
N ILE A 38 -17.62 -31.54 17.41
CA ILE A 38 -18.56 -30.44 17.66
C ILE A 38 -17.90 -29.08 17.41
N ILE A 39 -16.69 -28.87 17.94
CA ILE A 39 -15.93 -27.63 17.70
C ILE A 39 -15.58 -27.45 16.22
N GLY A 40 -15.19 -28.53 15.54
CA GLY A 40 -14.94 -28.51 14.10
C GLY A 40 -16.17 -28.09 13.31
N ILE A 41 -17.35 -28.66 13.60
CA ILE A 41 -18.62 -28.30 12.94
C ILE A 41 -18.98 -26.83 13.24
N LEU A 42 -18.87 -26.40 14.49
CA LEU A 42 -19.16 -25.01 14.87
C LEU A 42 -18.21 -24.01 14.18
N SER A 43 -16.93 -24.34 14.08
CA SER A 43 -15.93 -23.54 13.37
C SER A 43 -16.19 -23.48 11.87
N GLY A 44 -16.55 -24.62 11.26
CA GLY A 44 -16.96 -24.70 9.86
C GLY A 44 -18.21 -23.86 9.58
N ALA A 45 -19.24 -23.97 10.43
CA ALA A 45 -20.45 -23.17 10.31
C ALA A 45 -20.14 -21.67 10.46
N PHE A 46 -19.31 -21.29 11.44
CA PHE A 46 -18.92 -19.90 11.64
C PHE A 46 -18.17 -19.31 10.44
N THR A 47 -17.23 -20.06 9.86
CA THR A 47 -16.47 -19.61 8.69
C THR A 47 -17.29 -19.60 7.41
N PHE A 48 -18.38 -20.37 7.33
CA PHE A 48 -19.33 -20.30 6.22
C PHE A 48 -20.12 -18.98 6.20
N PHE A 49 -20.38 -18.38 7.36
CA PHE A 49 -21.03 -17.06 7.44
C PHE A 49 -20.08 -15.88 7.18
N GLN A 50 -18.77 -16.12 7.13
CA GLN A 50 -17.80 -15.07 6.81
C GLN A 50 -17.77 -14.82 5.29
N LYS A 51 -17.90 -13.55 4.91
CA LYS A 51 -17.72 -13.14 3.51
C LYS A 51 -16.29 -13.41 3.07
N ASP A 52 -16.16 -13.97 1.87
CA ASP A 52 -14.88 -14.10 1.19
C ASP A 52 -14.27 -12.72 0.99
N TYR A 53 -12.95 -12.65 1.05
CA TYR A 53 -12.21 -11.42 0.83
C TYR A 53 -11.07 -11.63 -0.15
N TYR A 54 -10.76 -10.56 -0.86
CA TYR A 54 -9.83 -10.48 -1.95
C TYR A 54 -8.77 -9.46 -1.58
N THR A 55 -7.51 -9.78 -1.85
CA THR A 55 -6.39 -8.87 -1.64
C THR A 55 -5.78 -8.57 -2.99
N SER A 56 -5.56 -7.29 -3.26
CA SER A 56 -4.88 -6.82 -4.47
C SER A 56 -3.89 -5.72 -4.08
N ASN A 57 -2.83 -5.61 -4.86
CA ASN A 57 -1.77 -4.65 -4.63
C ASN A 57 -1.48 -3.86 -5.92
N ALA A 58 -1.27 -2.57 -5.78
CA ALA A 58 -0.85 -1.70 -6.86
C ALA A 58 0.44 -0.99 -6.46
N VAL A 59 1.34 -0.83 -7.43
CA VAL A 59 2.57 -0.08 -7.23
C VAL A 59 2.38 1.31 -7.83
N GLY A 60 2.50 2.31 -6.97
CA GLY A 60 2.41 3.71 -7.34
C GLY A 60 3.76 4.42 -7.21
N THR A 61 3.85 5.58 -7.84
CA THR A 61 5.02 6.44 -7.76
C THR A 61 4.65 7.91 -7.76
N SER A 62 5.53 8.74 -7.20
CA SER A 62 5.49 10.19 -7.34
C SER A 62 6.85 10.73 -7.72
N GLU A 63 6.88 11.51 -8.80
CA GLU A 63 8.08 12.24 -9.22
C GLU A 63 8.21 13.59 -8.50
N LEU A 64 7.08 14.21 -8.16
CA LEU A 64 7.06 15.55 -7.59
C LEU A 64 7.23 15.58 -6.07
N PHE A 65 6.77 14.54 -5.38
CA PHE A 65 6.69 14.52 -3.92
C PHE A 65 7.50 13.37 -3.33
N GLN A 66 8.13 13.66 -2.20
CA GLN A 66 8.86 12.65 -1.44
C GLN A 66 7.93 11.90 -0.48
N ASP A 67 8.43 10.79 0.07
CA ASP A 67 7.76 10.01 1.11
C ASP A 67 7.22 10.88 2.25
N SER A 68 8.01 11.84 2.74
CA SER A 68 7.64 12.76 3.83
C SER A 68 6.39 13.60 3.55
N GLU A 69 6.00 13.76 2.28
CA GLU A 69 4.85 14.55 1.86
C GLU A 69 3.62 13.68 1.57
N ILE A 70 3.82 12.51 0.93
CA ILE A 70 2.71 11.62 0.55
C ILE A 70 2.31 10.68 1.69
N ARG A 71 3.28 10.14 2.45
CA ARG A 71 3.04 9.19 3.55
C ARG A 71 2.00 9.68 4.55
N PRO A 72 2.03 10.95 5.02
CA PRO A 72 1.01 11.43 5.95
C PRO A 72 -0.41 11.42 5.37
N VAL A 73 -0.56 11.69 4.06
CA VAL A 73 -1.86 11.65 3.37
C VAL A 73 -2.36 10.21 3.28
N MET A 74 -1.48 9.28 2.89
CA MET A 74 -1.81 7.86 2.83
C MET A 74 -2.13 7.27 4.20
N ASP A 75 -1.46 7.71 5.27
CA ASP A 75 -1.72 7.30 6.65
C ASP A 75 -3.09 7.73 7.13
N ILE A 76 -3.52 8.94 6.77
CA ILE A 76 -4.86 9.43 7.08
C ILE A 76 -5.92 8.56 6.38
N ILE A 77 -5.73 8.26 5.09
CA ILE A 77 -6.65 7.41 4.32
C ILE A 77 -6.69 6.00 4.93
N SER A 78 -5.53 5.39 5.20
CA SER A 78 -5.42 4.06 5.82
C SER A 78 -6.08 4.03 7.20
N SER A 79 -5.87 5.04 8.03
CA SER A 79 -6.51 5.16 9.35
C SER A 79 -8.04 5.25 9.25
N ILE A 80 -8.57 6.03 8.30
CA ILE A 80 -10.02 6.12 8.07
C ILE A 80 -10.61 4.77 7.63
N ILE A 81 -9.90 4.05 6.75
CA ILE A 81 -10.29 2.71 6.31
C ILE A 81 -10.25 1.73 7.49
N HIS A 82 -9.20 1.77 8.31
CA HIS A 82 -9.02 0.90 9.46
C HIS A 82 -10.09 1.11 10.53
N ASN A 83 -10.55 2.36 10.71
CA ASN A 83 -11.63 2.71 11.63
C ASN A 83 -13.02 2.26 11.15
N ARG A 84 -13.14 1.69 9.94
CA ARG A 84 -14.35 1.07 9.36
C ARG A 84 -15.61 1.94 9.34
N SER A 85 -15.45 3.26 9.32
CA SER A 85 -16.58 4.18 9.14
C SER A 85 -16.89 4.29 7.64
N ALA A 86 -17.88 3.53 7.16
CA ALA A 86 -18.24 3.52 5.74
C ALA A 86 -18.58 4.93 5.21
N LYS A 87 -19.18 5.76 6.07
CA LYS A 87 -19.48 7.17 5.78
C LYS A 87 -18.22 8.03 5.63
N SER A 88 -17.22 7.82 6.48
CA SER A 88 -15.96 8.59 6.40
C SER A 88 -15.14 8.19 5.17
N ILE A 89 -15.10 6.89 4.87
CA ILE A 89 -14.43 6.35 3.69
C ILE A 89 -15.09 6.85 2.40
N SER A 90 -16.44 6.83 2.32
CA SER A 90 -17.16 7.37 1.15
C SER A 90 -16.92 8.85 0.94
N GLN A 91 -16.82 9.63 2.02
CA GLN A 91 -16.54 11.06 1.94
C GLN A 91 -15.11 11.37 1.48
N ILE A 92 -14.10 10.66 1.99
CA ILE A 92 -12.70 10.94 1.61
C ILE A 92 -12.34 10.41 0.23
N LEU A 93 -12.88 9.25 -0.16
CA LEU A 93 -12.60 8.62 -1.45
C LEU A 93 -13.61 8.99 -2.54
N ASP A 94 -14.67 9.73 -2.23
CA ASP A 94 -15.76 10.05 -3.17
C ASP A 94 -16.34 8.79 -3.86
N ILE A 95 -16.69 7.79 -3.04
CA ILE A 95 -17.29 6.52 -3.47
C ILE A 95 -18.63 6.27 -2.80
N SER A 96 -19.43 5.37 -3.37
CA SER A 96 -20.68 4.96 -2.74
C SER A 96 -20.45 4.31 -1.37
N GLU A 97 -21.41 4.45 -0.46
CA GLU A 97 -21.35 3.76 0.84
C GLU A 97 -21.29 2.23 0.68
N GLU A 98 -21.87 1.70 -0.40
CA GLU A 98 -21.80 0.29 -0.76
C GLU A 98 -20.36 -0.15 -1.09
N THR A 99 -19.68 0.57 -2.00
CA THR A 99 -18.27 0.32 -2.33
C THR A 99 -17.40 0.45 -1.08
N SER A 100 -17.66 1.46 -0.25
CA SER A 100 -16.95 1.70 1.00
C SER A 100 -17.10 0.56 2.01
N GLN A 101 -18.30 -0.02 2.17
CA GLN A 101 -18.52 -1.19 3.04
C GLN A 101 -17.78 -2.44 2.55
N ALA A 102 -17.45 -2.51 1.26
CA ALA A 102 -16.69 -3.63 0.72
C ALA A 102 -15.23 -3.61 1.17
N ILE A 103 -14.65 -2.44 1.48
CA ILE A 103 -13.26 -2.27 1.90
C ILE A 103 -13.09 -2.77 3.34
N LYS A 104 -12.20 -3.74 3.53
CA LYS A 104 -11.89 -4.32 4.85
C LYS A 104 -10.65 -3.71 5.49
N ASP A 105 -9.64 -3.45 4.67
CA ASP A 105 -8.33 -2.99 5.15
C ASP A 105 -7.52 -2.35 4.01
N MET A 106 -6.61 -1.45 4.38
CA MET A 106 -5.64 -0.82 3.50
C MET A 106 -4.30 -0.73 4.21
N SER A 107 -3.24 -1.13 3.53
CA SER A 107 -1.86 -0.97 4.01
C SER A 107 -0.99 -0.38 2.91
N VAL A 108 -0.01 0.41 3.32
CA VAL A 108 0.94 1.05 2.42
C VAL A 108 2.35 0.75 2.91
N SER A 109 3.18 0.27 1.99
CA SER A 109 4.60 0.00 2.25
C SER A 109 5.48 0.69 1.22
N ASP A 110 6.61 1.21 1.68
CA ASP A 110 7.57 1.89 0.82
C ASP A 110 8.44 0.83 0.13
N LEU A 111 8.53 0.92 -1.20
CA LEU A 111 9.44 0.08 -1.99
C LEU A 111 10.76 0.78 -2.23
N GLN A 112 10.73 2.11 -2.40
CA GLN A 112 11.91 2.95 -2.54
C GLN A 112 11.63 4.35 -1.98
N SER A 113 12.50 4.79 -1.05
CA SER A 113 12.46 6.12 -0.45
C SER A 113 13.89 6.63 -0.18
N GLY A 114 14.12 7.93 -0.39
CA GLY A 114 15.43 8.57 -0.18
C GLY A 114 15.49 10.01 -0.73
N GLU A 115 16.45 10.81 -0.25
CA GLU A 115 16.67 12.16 -0.77
C GLU A 115 17.04 12.11 -2.26
N ASN A 116 16.35 12.92 -3.08
CA ASN A 116 16.51 13.00 -4.54
C ASN A 116 16.18 11.71 -5.30
N GLN A 117 15.41 10.79 -4.70
CA GLN A 117 14.88 9.63 -5.40
C GLN A 117 13.38 9.78 -5.60
N GLN A 118 12.90 9.25 -6.72
CA GLN A 118 11.49 9.06 -6.99
C GLN A 118 10.89 8.18 -5.89
N TYR A 119 9.78 8.61 -5.30
CA TYR A 119 9.11 7.84 -4.27
C TYR A 119 8.29 6.73 -4.91
N ILE A 120 8.50 5.48 -4.49
CA ILE A 120 7.79 4.30 -4.99
C ILE A 120 7.17 3.57 -3.81
N PHE A 121 5.87 3.31 -3.90
CA PHE A 121 5.07 2.73 -2.83
C PHE A 121 4.16 1.60 -3.34
N ASP A 122 3.92 0.60 -2.50
CA ASP A 122 2.94 -0.47 -2.71
C ASP A 122 1.71 -0.19 -1.86
N ILE A 123 0.55 -0.05 -2.51
CA ILE A 123 -0.76 0.03 -1.85
C ILE A 123 -1.39 -1.35 -1.93
N LYS A 124 -1.71 -1.92 -0.77
CA LYS A 124 -2.42 -3.19 -0.65
C LYS A 124 -3.79 -2.97 -0.05
N ILE A 125 -4.81 -3.41 -0.77
CA ILE A 125 -6.22 -3.33 -0.37
C ILE A 125 -6.77 -4.73 -0.17
N THR A 126 -7.56 -4.88 0.90
CA THR A 126 -8.40 -6.04 1.11
C THR A 126 -9.87 -5.64 1.01
N THR A 127 -10.63 -6.30 0.13
CA THR A 127 -12.05 -6.02 -0.13
C THR A 127 -12.88 -7.30 -0.11
N THR A 128 -14.18 -7.21 0.14
CA THR A 128 -15.14 -8.33 -0.01
C THR A 128 -15.68 -8.47 -1.42
N ASP A 129 -15.46 -7.48 -2.30
CA ASP A 129 -15.92 -7.48 -3.68
C ASP A 129 -14.75 -7.19 -4.63
N SER A 130 -14.38 -8.18 -5.44
CA SER A 130 -13.28 -8.07 -6.42
C SER A 130 -13.62 -7.15 -7.60
N SER A 131 -14.90 -6.95 -7.92
CA SER A 131 -15.32 -6.08 -9.02
C SER A 131 -15.06 -4.60 -8.74
N LYS A 132 -14.96 -4.26 -7.45
CA LYS A 132 -14.75 -2.90 -6.94
C LYS A 132 -13.28 -2.50 -6.84
N ILE A 133 -12.34 -3.41 -7.08
CA ILE A 133 -10.91 -3.16 -6.89
C ILE A 133 -10.43 -1.95 -7.71
N ASP A 134 -10.71 -1.91 -9.01
CA ASP A 134 -10.30 -0.80 -9.87
C ASP A 134 -10.88 0.53 -9.36
N GLU A 135 -12.18 0.55 -9.04
CA GLU A 135 -12.87 1.74 -8.50
C GLU A 135 -12.20 2.21 -7.21
N ILE A 136 -11.90 1.31 -6.27
CA ILE A 136 -11.27 1.65 -4.99
C ILE A 136 -9.88 2.25 -5.20
N PHE A 137 -9.07 1.63 -6.05
CA PHE A 137 -7.70 2.07 -6.30
C PHE A 137 -7.66 3.45 -6.99
N GLU A 138 -8.42 3.67 -8.06
CA GLU A 138 -8.53 4.98 -8.72
C GLU A 138 -8.98 6.07 -7.73
N ARG A 139 -9.87 5.72 -6.80
CA ARG A 139 -10.39 6.66 -5.80
C ARG A 139 -9.45 6.92 -4.64
N ILE A 140 -8.56 5.98 -4.33
CA ILE A 140 -7.44 6.24 -3.41
C ILE A 140 -6.47 7.24 -4.02
N LEU A 141 -6.12 7.10 -5.30
CA LEU A 141 -5.27 8.08 -6.00
C LEU A 141 -5.94 9.45 -6.02
N TYR A 142 -7.22 9.51 -6.38
CA TYR A 142 -8.00 10.74 -6.27
C TYR A 142 -8.00 11.33 -4.85
N GLY A 143 -8.09 10.50 -3.82
CA GLY A 143 -7.97 10.92 -2.42
C GLY A 143 -6.63 11.58 -2.09
N ILE A 144 -5.54 11.09 -2.69
CA ILE A 144 -4.20 11.69 -2.58
C ILE A 144 -4.15 13.01 -3.37
N GLU A 145 -4.62 13.01 -4.61
CA GLU A 145 -4.60 14.16 -5.51
C GLU A 145 -5.48 15.33 -5.02
N SER A 146 -6.59 15.01 -4.36
CA SER A 146 -7.52 15.99 -3.79
C SER A 146 -7.02 16.62 -2.49
N ASN A 147 -5.88 16.17 -1.96
CA ASN A 147 -5.27 16.80 -0.80
C ASN A 147 -4.86 18.24 -1.13
N SER A 148 -5.35 19.21 -0.36
CA SER A 148 -5.15 20.64 -0.65
C SER A 148 -3.68 21.06 -0.67
N TYR A 149 -2.84 20.46 0.18
CA TYR A 149 -1.41 20.76 0.20
C TYR A 149 -0.71 20.27 -1.07
N LEU A 150 -0.93 19.00 -1.44
CA LEU A 150 -0.34 18.39 -2.64
C LEU A 150 -0.88 19.08 -3.92
N ALA A 151 -2.18 19.31 -4.01
CA ALA A 151 -2.82 19.96 -5.15
C ALA A 151 -2.29 21.38 -5.38
N ASN A 152 -2.09 22.17 -4.32
CA ASN A 152 -1.55 23.52 -4.44
C ASN A 152 -0.10 23.49 -4.91
N LYS A 153 0.76 22.65 -4.32
CA LYS A 153 2.18 22.55 -4.71
C LYS A 153 2.33 22.03 -6.15
N PHE A 154 1.48 21.10 -6.56
CA PHE A 154 1.37 20.64 -7.95
C PHE A 154 1.01 21.79 -8.89
N THR A 155 -0.03 22.55 -8.56
CA THR A 155 -0.48 23.70 -9.37
C THR A 155 0.60 24.78 -9.48
N GLU A 156 1.30 25.08 -8.39
CA GLU A 156 2.46 25.99 -8.40
C GLU A 156 3.55 25.50 -9.34
N LYS A 157 3.88 24.21 -9.29
CA LYS A 157 4.90 23.61 -10.15
C LYS A 157 4.52 23.64 -11.63
N VAL A 158 3.27 23.36 -11.96
CA VAL A 158 2.75 23.46 -13.34
C VAL A 158 2.85 24.90 -13.83
N ASN A 159 2.41 25.88 -13.03
CA ASN A 159 2.50 27.29 -13.38
C ASN A 159 3.95 27.77 -13.59
N ASP A 160 4.89 27.26 -12.78
CA ASP A 160 6.31 27.55 -12.95
C ASP A 160 6.84 27.03 -14.29
N ILE A 161 6.48 25.80 -14.66
CA ILE A 161 6.88 25.19 -15.93
C ILE A 161 6.27 25.97 -17.10
N ASP A 162 4.98 26.30 -17.05
CA ASP A 162 4.30 27.08 -18.09
C ASP A 162 4.92 28.47 -18.27
N THR A 163 5.27 29.12 -17.14
CA THR A 163 5.97 30.40 -17.17
C THR A 163 7.33 30.29 -17.83
N LEU A 164 8.08 29.20 -17.58
CA LEU A 164 9.36 28.96 -18.23
C LEU A 164 9.19 28.67 -19.72
N ILE A 165 8.18 27.89 -20.11
CA ILE A 165 7.83 27.63 -21.52
C ILE A 165 7.59 28.96 -22.25
N LEU A 166 6.70 29.81 -21.73
CA LEU A 166 6.38 31.11 -22.33
C LEU A 166 7.61 32.02 -22.45
N LYS A 167 8.45 32.07 -21.41
CA LYS A 167 9.70 32.84 -21.44
C LYS A 167 10.68 32.31 -22.49
N THR A 168 10.83 31.00 -22.60
CA THR A 168 11.72 30.37 -23.59
C THR A 168 11.19 30.58 -25.02
N GLU A 169 9.88 30.45 -25.25
CA GLU A 169 9.26 30.74 -26.55
C GLU A 169 9.45 32.21 -26.96
N GLN A 170 9.30 33.14 -26.01
CA GLN A 170 9.56 34.56 -26.25
C GLN A 170 11.04 34.83 -26.61
N GLN A 171 11.99 34.21 -25.89
CA GLN A 171 13.42 34.32 -26.17
C GLN A 171 13.78 33.78 -27.56
N ILE A 172 13.23 32.62 -27.95
CA ILE A 172 13.40 32.04 -29.29
C ILE A 172 12.85 33.01 -30.36
N SER A 173 11.66 33.58 -30.14
CA SER A 173 11.07 34.56 -31.04
C SER A 173 11.98 35.80 -31.21
N ASP A 174 12.51 36.33 -30.11
CA ASP A 174 13.34 37.54 -30.16
C ASP A 174 14.71 37.28 -30.80
N LEU A 175 15.33 36.11 -30.55
CA LEU A 175 16.54 35.69 -31.26
C LEU A 175 16.29 35.48 -32.75
N ASN A 176 15.14 34.94 -33.16
CA ASN A 176 14.78 34.80 -34.57
C ASN A 176 14.59 36.17 -35.26
N LYS A 177 14.02 37.16 -34.57
CA LYS A 177 13.95 38.55 -35.07
C LYS A 177 15.35 39.13 -35.23
N LEU A 178 16.22 38.96 -34.24
CA LEU A 178 17.59 39.45 -34.25
C LEU A 178 18.39 38.81 -35.39
N LYS A 179 18.30 37.48 -35.56
CA LYS A 179 18.85 36.74 -36.71
C LYS A 179 18.41 37.34 -38.03
N THR A 180 17.13 37.63 -38.19
CA THR A 180 16.59 38.23 -39.42
C THR A 180 17.12 39.64 -39.66
N GLN A 181 17.26 40.45 -38.61
CA GLN A 181 17.84 41.80 -38.69
C GLN A 181 19.33 41.75 -39.05
N THR A 182 20.12 40.87 -38.43
CA THR A 182 21.54 40.68 -38.75
C THR A 182 21.75 40.25 -40.20
N LEU A 183 20.92 39.33 -40.71
CA LEU A 183 20.97 38.90 -42.12
C LEU A 183 20.66 40.06 -43.08
N LYS A 184 19.68 40.91 -42.77
CA LYS A 184 19.35 42.11 -43.57
C LYS A 184 20.51 43.12 -43.58
N LEU A 185 21.06 43.43 -42.41
CA LEU A 185 22.19 44.36 -42.28
C LEU A 185 23.43 43.87 -43.04
N SER A 186 23.72 42.57 -42.97
CA SER A 186 24.82 41.95 -43.72
C SER A 186 24.60 41.97 -45.23
N SER A 187 23.35 42.05 -45.70
CA SER A 187 23.03 42.16 -47.13
C SER A 187 23.05 43.61 -47.66
N GLU A 188 22.83 44.60 -46.78
CA GLU A 188 22.83 46.03 -47.13
C GLU A 188 24.22 46.68 -47.02
N GLN A 189 25.09 46.20 -46.11
CA GLN A 189 26.47 46.68 -45.99
C GLN A 189 27.44 45.90 -46.89
N ASN A 190 27.62 46.37 -48.12
CA ASN A 190 28.63 45.89 -49.09
C ASN A 190 30.10 46.16 -48.69
N ASN A 191 30.41 46.60 -47.46
CA ASN A 191 31.78 46.92 -47.03
C ASN A 191 32.14 46.25 -45.69
N GLY A 192 32.58 44.99 -45.76
CA GLY A 192 33.66 44.45 -44.93
C GLY A 192 33.35 43.96 -43.51
N VAL A 193 32.16 44.19 -42.94
CA VAL A 193 31.83 43.67 -41.61
C VAL A 193 30.92 42.44 -41.73
N VAL A 194 31.54 41.27 -41.83
CA VAL A 194 30.81 39.99 -41.71
C VAL A 194 30.48 39.77 -40.24
N ILE A 195 29.26 40.10 -39.84
CA ILE A 195 28.75 39.70 -38.52
C ILE A 195 28.44 38.20 -38.62
N PHE A 196 29.24 37.35 -37.98
CA PHE A 196 29.00 35.91 -37.99
C PHE A 196 27.82 35.55 -37.08
N PRO A 197 26.68 35.10 -37.63
CA PRO A 197 25.48 34.80 -36.84
C PRO A 197 25.54 33.45 -36.12
N THR A 198 26.66 32.70 -36.21
CA THR A 198 26.78 31.32 -35.72
C THR A 198 26.38 31.17 -34.25
N ASN A 199 26.71 32.15 -33.40
CA ASN A 199 26.35 32.13 -31.99
C ASN A 199 24.83 32.27 -31.74
N ILE A 200 24.11 32.94 -32.63
CA ILE A 200 22.64 33.07 -32.55
C ILE A 200 21.98 31.74 -32.92
N TYR A 201 22.53 31.03 -33.91
CA TYR A 201 22.01 29.72 -34.30
C TYR A 201 22.19 28.67 -33.19
N SER A 202 23.36 28.60 -32.56
CA SER A 202 23.57 27.65 -31.45
C SER A 202 22.65 27.94 -30.28
N GLU A 203 22.48 29.21 -29.90
CA GLU A 203 21.59 29.61 -28.80
C GLU A 203 20.12 29.27 -29.10
N ILE A 204 19.65 29.47 -30.35
CA ILE A 204 18.29 29.07 -30.75
C ILE A 204 18.09 27.56 -30.58
N VAL A 205 19.05 26.75 -31.03
CA VAL A 205 18.97 25.29 -30.91
C VAL A 205 18.95 24.86 -29.44
N GLU A 206 19.81 25.44 -28.60
CA GLU A 206 19.83 25.15 -27.15
C GLU A 206 18.50 25.51 -26.46
N LEU A 207 17.90 26.65 -26.83
CA LEU A 207 16.59 27.05 -26.30
C LEU A 207 15.47 26.16 -26.82
N GLU A 208 15.51 25.70 -28.07
CA GLU A 208 14.55 24.75 -28.63
C GLU A 208 14.63 23.39 -27.90
N GLU A 209 15.84 22.89 -27.64
CA GLU A 209 16.04 21.68 -26.84
C GLU A 209 15.50 21.84 -25.42
N ARG A 210 15.75 23.00 -24.80
CA ARG A 210 15.20 23.32 -23.47
C ARG A 210 13.68 23.40 -23.49
N LEU A 211 13.10 24.01 -24.51
CA LEU A 211 11.65 24.10 -24.69
C LEU A 211 11.03 22.70 -24.81
N LEU A 212 11.65 21.81 -25.58
CA LEU A 212 11.21 20.42 -25.70
C LEU A 212 11.23 19.70 -24.35
N LYS A 213 12.32 19.87 -23.58
CA LYS A 213 12.43 19.28 -22.23
C LYS A 213 11.34 19.80 -21.28
N LEU A 214 11.08 21.11 -21.29
CA LEU A 214 10.02 21.72 -20.47
C LEU A 214 8.63 21.23 -20.88
N LYS A 215 8.36 21.08 -22.18
CA LYS A 215 7.09 20.53 -22.69
C LYS A 215 6.90 19.07 -22.30
N ASN A 216 7.94 18.26 -22.36
CA ASN A 216 7.89 16.88 -21.86
C ASN A 216 7.63 16.86 -20.36
N GLN A 217 8.36 17.66 -19.59
CA GLN A 217 8.15 17.78 -18.14
C GLN A 217 6.72 18.23 -17.78
N ALA A 218 6.11 19.12 -18.58
CA ALA A 218 4.72 19.55 -18.38
C ALA A 218 3.70 18.42 -18.65
N ASN A 219 4.00 17.51 -19.57
CA ASN A 219 3.13 16.40 -19.91
C ASN A 219 3.25 15.22 -18.93
N ASP A 220 4.44 15.02 -18.36
CA ASP A 220 4.76 13.89 -17.51
C ASP A 220 4.56 14.21 -16.01
N ILE A 221 4.28 15.46 -15.65
CA ILE A 221 4.11 15.85 -14.25
C ILE A 221 2.77 15.38 -13.69
N SER A 222 2.84 14.58 -12.62
CA SER A 222 1.69 14.11 -11.86
C SER A 222 1.98 14.09 -10.36
N ILE A 223 0.92 14.08 -9.55
CA ILE A 223 1.06 13.92 -8.09
C ILE A 223 1.43 12.47 -7.79
N VAL A 224 0.66 11.51 -8.33
CA VAL A 224 0.87 10.07 -8.17
C VAL A 224 0.43 9.33 -9.43
N GLU A 225 1.18 8.30 -9.80
CA GLU A 225 0.89 7.46 -10.97
C GLU A 225 1.08 5.97 -10.68
N TYR A 226 0.40 5.11 -11.43
CA TYR A 226 0.61 3.67 -11.36
C TYR A 226 1.81 3.22 -12.20
N ILE A 227 2.79 2.60 -11.55
CA ILE A 227 3.76 1.73 -12.24
C ILE A 227 3.09 0.40 -12.57
N GLN A 228 2.32 -0.15 -11.62
CA GLN A 228 1.61 -1.41 -11.77
C GLN A 228 0.17 -1.26 -11.28
N ARG A 229 -0.79 -1.43 -12.19
CA ARG A 229 -2.21 -1.46 -11.87
C ARG A 229 -2.56 -2.68 -11.01
N PRO A 230 -3.58 -2.57 -10.14
CA PRO A 230 -3.99 -3.68 -9.27
C PRO A 230 -4.48 -4.87 -10.10
N PRO A 231 -3.94 -6.08 -9.89
CA PRO A 231 -4.49 -7.26 -10.53
C PRO A 231 -5.86 -7.59 -9.92
N LYS A 232 -6.81 -8.06 -10.74
CA LYS A 232 -8.07 -8.62 -10.24
C LYS A 232 -7.86 -10.07 -9.81
N PRO A 233 -7.89 -10.39 -8.51
CA PRO A 233 -7.69 -11.74 -8.04
C PRO A 233 -8.89 -12.61 -8.42
N GLU A 234 -8.63 -13.71 -9.13
CA GLU A 234 -9.66 -14.70 -9.48
C GLU A 234 -10.11 -15.54 -8.29
N LYS A 235 -9.27 -15.63 -7.25
CA LYS A 235 -9.50 -16.44 -6.05
C LYS A 235 -9.50 -15.56 -4.81
N ALA A 236 -10.41 -15.86 -3.90
CA ALA A 236 -10.42 -15.23 -2.59
C ALA A 236 -9.11 -15.52 -1.84
N ALA A 237 -8.58 -14.50 -1.17
CA ALA A 237 -7.42 -14.61 -0.29
C ALA A 237 -7.78 -15.33 1.03
N GLY A 238 -9.06 -15.33 1.40
CA GLY A 238 -9.60 -16.12 2.50
C GLY A 238 -11.10 -15.85 2.73
N PRO A 239 -11.68 -16.42 3.80
CA PRO A 239 -11.07 -17.30 4.78
C PRO A 239 -10.83 -18.71 4.21
N ASN A 240 -9.68 -19.31 4.50
CA ASN A 240 -9.40 -20.70 4.13
C ASN A 240 -10.21 -21.67 5.00
N ARG A 241 -11.49 -21.85 4.66
CA ARG A 241 -12.50 -22.61 5.45
C ARG A 241 -12.01 -23.99 5.87
N MET A 242 -11.30 -24.70 4.99
CA MET A 242 -10.75 -26.02 5.28
C MET A 242 -9.62 -25.94 6.32
N MET A 243 -8.70 -25.00 6.16
CA MET A 243 -7.55 -24.84 7.07
C MET A 243 -8.00 -24.40 8.46
N THR A 244 -8.93 -23.45 8.55
CA THR A 244 -9.48 -22.99 9.84
C THR A 244 -10.24 -24.10 10.56
N THR A 245 -11.05 -24.89 9.84
CA THR A 245 -11.79 -26.01 10.43
C THR A 245 -10.84 -27.10 10.95
N LEU A 246 -9.80 -27.46 10.19
CA LEU A 246 -8.79 -28.43 10.63
C LEU A 246 -8.02 -27.91 11.85
N LEU A 247 -7.62 -26.63 11.84
CA LEU A 247 -6.90 -26.03 12.97
C LEU A 247 -7.76 -26.03 14.25
N ALA A 248 -9.05 -25.70 14.14
CA ALA A 248 -10.00 -25.77 15.25
C ALA A 248 -10.21 -27.21 15.76
N PHE A 249 -10.25 -28.17 14.84
CA PHE A 249 -10.35 -29.59 15.19
C PHE A 249 -9.11 -30.06 15.98
N PHE A 250 -7.89 -29.82 15.48
CA PHE A 250 -6.68 -30.27 16.19
C PHE A 250 -6.42 -29.51 17.48
N SER A 251 -6.71 -28.19 17.52
CA SER A 251 -6.56 -27.41 18.76
C SER A 251 -7.52 -27.89 19.85
N SER A 252 -8.76 -28.24 19.49
CA SER A 252 -9.71 -28.81 20.45
C SER A 252 -9.31 -30.19 20.96
N ILE A 253 -8.64 -31.02 20.15
CA ILE A 253 -8.08 -32.31 20.61
C ILE A 253 -7.02 -32.03 21.68
N ALA A 254 -6.09 -31.11 21.41
CA ALA A 254 -5.03 -30.75 22.36
C ALA A 254 -5.60 -30.23 23.69
N ILE A 255 -6.61 -29.35 23.62
CA ILE A 255 -7.33 -28.85 24.81
C ILE A 255 -8.03 -30.00 25.55
N GLY A 256 -8.68 -30.92 24.83
CA GLY A 256 -9.34 -32.09 25.42
C GLY A 256 -8.37 -33.02 26.15
N ILE A 257 -7.19 -33.27 25.57
CA ILE A 257 -6.10 -34.03 26.20
C ILE A 257 -5.64 -33.32 27.48
N PHE A 258 -5.41 -32.01 27.41
CA PHE A 258 -4.97 -31.21 28.54
C PHE A 258 -5.97 -31.26 29.71
N ILE A 259 -7.26 -31.13 29.45
CA ILE A 259 -8.30 -31.22 30.48
C ILE A 259 -8.31 -32.60 31.17
N VAL A 260 -8.13 -33.68 30.41
CA VAL A 260 -8.09 -35.04 30.98
C VAL A 260 -6.85 -35.24 31.84
N ILE A 261 -5.70 -34.71 31.44
CA ILE A 261 -4.47 -34.77 32.25
C ILE A 261 -4.60 -33.90 33.50
N ALA A 262 -5.11 -32.67 33.36
CA ALA A 262 -5.31 -31.77 34.49
C ALA A 262 -6.24 -32.38 35.56
N ARG A 263 -7.31 -33.06 35.14
CA ARG A 263 -8.22 -33.79 36.04
C ARG A 263 -7.57 -35.00 36.73
N LEU A 264 -6.48 -35.53 36.17
CA LEU A 264 -5.75 -36.65 36.77
C LEU A 264 -4.72 -36.17 37.80
N VAL A 265 -4.22 -34.94 37.64
CA VAL A 265 -3.20 -34.32 38.49
C VAL A 265 -3.82 -33.54 39.66
N PHE A 266 -4.97 -32.89 39.46
CA PHE A 266 -5.67 -32.05 40.45
C PHE A 266 -7.01 -32.67 40.85
#